data_AF-A0A9E6DCR5-F1
#
_entry.id   AF-A0A9E6DCR5-F1
#
_cell.length_a   1.000
_cell.length_b   1.000
_cell.length_c   1.000
_cell.angle_alpha   90.00
_cell.angle_beta   90.00
_cell.angle_gamma   90.00
#
_symmetry.space_group_name_H-M   'P 1'
#
loop_
_entity.id
_entity.type
_entity.pdbx_description
1 polymer ?
#
loop_
_entity_poly.entity_id
_entity_poly.type
_entity_poly.pdbx_seq_one_letter_code
_entity_poly.pdbx_strand_id
1 'polypeptide(L)'
;MARRRRTRQKKQRNQAILNFVLAGLAVAIIGFSFYALQPEPYDELTLCELSDDLPPHTAVIIDKTDEYSEQQADLIAAVIRRSRNRLEIGERFTLFELDQFGQFDPRGRFSLCNPGRGDQVNALFRNPAQIEERFNEKFNQPLEDILEDLVEPKEAPNSPVLEALARLGQTDAFSSRAPARRIVIISDMLQNSDVFTIYGGGGSLPADIPDAISVADTTMRRFGDSLNGVELEIRLIPRARYVDMQRGALKDYWDEVFDELGVDVTWRDL
;
A
#
# COMPACT_ATOMS: atom_id res chain seq x y z
N MET A 1 -16.37 69.80 33.30
CA MET A 1 -15.38 69.07 32.46
C MET A 1 -14.90 67.73 33.04
N ALA A 2 -14.91 67.51 34.37
CA ALA A 2 -14.41 66.28 35.02
C ALA A 2 -15.19 64.98 34.69
N ARG A 3 -16.52 65.06 34.50
CA ARG A 3 -17.39 63.90 34.21
C ARG A 3 -17.11 63.28 32.83
N ARG A 4 -16.88 64.11 31.81
CA ARG A 4 -16.47 63.69 30.45
C ARG A 4 -15.09 63.02 30.42
N ARG A 5 -14.16 63.44 31.29
CA ARG A 5 -12.82 62.86 31.44
C ARG A 5 -12.87 61.44 32.02
N ARG A 6 -13.69 61.23 33.07
CA ARG A 6 -13.91 59.90 33.69
C ARG A 6 -14.54 58.89 32.72
N THR A 7 -15.51 59.29 31.91
CA THR A 7 -16.11 58.40 30.89
C THR A 7 -15.13 58.04 29.77
N ARG A 8 -14.26 58.98 29.36
CA ARG A 8 -13.19 58.71 28.38
C ARG A 8 -12.13 57.74 28.92
N GLN A 9 -11.72 57.91 30.18
CA GLN A 9 -10.80 56.99 30.87
C GLN A 9 -11.38 55.58 31.01
N LYS A 10 -12.67 55.44 31.36
CA LYS A 10 -13.33 54.14 31.49
C LYS A 10 -13.43 53.41 30.14
N LYS A 11 -13.70 54.15 29.05
CA LYS A 11 -13.71 53.62 27.67
C LYS A 11 -12.32 53.18 27.20
N GLN A 12 -11.29 53.98 27.47
CA GLN A 12 -9.89 53.61 27.19
C GLN A 12 -9.45 52.37 27.95
N ARG A 13 -9.80 52.25 29.24
CA ARG A 13 -9.46 51.08 30.05
C ARG A 13 -10.14 49.80 29.53
N ASN A 14 -11.42 49.89 29.13
CA ASN A 14 -12.13 48.75 28.54
C ASN A 14 -11.55 48.37 27.16
N GLN A 15 -11.13 49.33 26.34
CA GLN A 15 -10.41 49.04 25.08
C GLN A 15 -9.06 48.39 25.33
N ALA A 16 -8.31 48.84 26.34
CA ALA A 16 -7.03 48.23 26.70
C ALA A 16 -7.22 46.77 27.17
N ILE A 17 -8.24 46.51 28.00
CA ILE A 17 -8.59 45.15 28.45
C ILE A 17 -8.99 44.28 27.25
N LEU A 18 -9.83 44.79 26.35
CA LEU A 18 -10.25 44.06 25.15
C LEU A 18 -9.06 43.70 24.26
N ASN A 19 -8.15 44.64 24.01
CA ASN A 19 -6.95 44.41 23.22
C ASN A 19 -6.03 43.38 23.88
N PHE A 20 -5.90 43.40 25.21
CA PHE A 20 -5.09 42.44 25.96
C PHE A 20 -5.66 41.03 25.89
N VAL A 21 -6.98 40.89 25.99
CA VAL A 21 -7.68 39.61 25.84
C VAL A 21 -7.52 39.07 24.41
N LEU A 22 -7.70 39.92 23.39
CA LEU A 22 -7.51 39.52 21.99
C LEU A 22 -6.06 39.09 21.71
N ALA A 23 -5.07 39.80 22.24
CA ALA A 23 -3.67 39.42 22.13
C ALA A 23 -3.38 38.08 22.82
N GLY A 24 -3.92 37.87 24.02
CA GLY A 24 -3.80 36.60 24.73
C GLY A 24 -4.43 35.43 23.96
N LEU A 25 -5.62 35.64 23.37
CA LEU A 25 -6.28 34.65 22.52
C LEU A 25 -5.46 34.33 21.27
N ALA A 26 -4.89 35.34 20.61
CA ALA A 26 -4.05 35.13 19.43
C ALA A 26 -2.80 34.32 19.78
N VAL A 27 -2.13 34.61 20.90
CA VAL A 27 -0.97 33.83 21.37
C VAL A 27 -1.39 32.39 21.72
N ALA A 28 -2.54 32.19 22.35
CA ALA A 28 -3.05 30.85 22.66
C ALA A 28 -3.37 30.05 21.39
N ILE A 29 -3.97 30.68 20.38
CA ILE A 29 -4.23 30.05 19.08
C ILE A 29 -2.91 29.67 18.39
N ILE A 30 -1.95 30.60 18.32
CA ILE A 30 -0.64 30.34 17.71
C ILE A 30 0.09 29.21 18.45
N GLY A 31 0.10 29.24 19.78
CA GLY A 31 0.72 28.21 20.60
C GLY A 31 0.05 26.84 20.43
N PHE A 32 -1.28 26.81 20.41
CA PHE A 32 -2.04 25.59 20.15
C PHE A 32 -1.80 25.06 18.73
N SER A 33 -1.79 25.93 17.72
CA SER A 33 -1.45 25.55 16.35
C SER A 33 -0.04 24.99 16.26
N PHE A 34 0.94 25.61 16.93
CA PHE A 34 2.32 25.12 16.91
C PHE A 34 2.46 23.75 17.58
N TYR A 35 1.74 23.52 18.68
CA TYR A 35 1.67 22.23 19.36
C TYR A 35 0.95 21.16 18.53
N ALA A 36 -0.22 21.49 17.98
CA ALA A 36 -1.04 20.57 17.18
C ALA A 36 -0.46 20.24 15.80
N LEU A 37 0.48 21.05 15.30
CA LEU A 37 1.15 20.86 14.02
C LEU A 37 2.54 20.22 14.16
N GLN A 38 2.96 19.81 15.37
CA GLN A 38 4.20 19.05 15.51
C GLN A 38 4.06 17.69 14.81
N PRO A 39 5.03 17.28 13.97
CA PRO A 39 4.99 15.97 13.37
C PRO A 39 5.08 14.91 14.46
N GLU A 40 4.29 13.85 14.32
CA GLU A 40 4.35 12.71 15.22
C GLU A 40 5.74 12.06 15.13
N PRO A 41 6.22 11.48 16.25
CA PRO A 41 7.48 10.77 16.25
C PRO A 41 7.36 9.54 15.34
N TYR A 42 8.40 9.26 14.58
CA TYR A 42 8.47 8.12 13.66
C TYR A 42 9.75 7.33 13.90
N ASP A 43 9.73 6.05 13.52
CA ASP A 43 10.89 5.18 13.54
C ASP A 43 11.81 5.50 12.35
N GLU A 44 13.09 5.76 12.60
CA GLU A 44 14.02 6.21 11.54
C GLU A 44 14.35 5.14 10.50
N LEU A 45 14.13 3.85 10.81
CA LEU A 45 14.42 2.73 9.91
C LEU A 45 13.24 2.41 9.00
N THR A 46 12.02 2.48 9.54
CA THR A 46 10.78 2.13 8.82
C THR A 46 10.04 3.35 8.29
N LEU A 47 10.38 4.54 8.77
CA LEU A 47 9.69 5.81 8.52
C LEU A 47 8.22 5.83 8.97
N CYS A 48 7.77 4.80 9.68
CA CYS A 48 6.41 4.69 10.17
C CYS A 48 6.25 5.44 11.49
N GLU A 49 5.06 6.02 11.69
CA GLU A 49 4.69 6.69 12.93
C GLU A 49 4.79 5.71 14.11
N LEU A 50 5.30 6.19 15.24
CA LEU A 50 5.37 5.43 16.49
C LEU A 50 4.00 5.47 17.16
N SER A 51 3.11 4.61 16.68
CA SER A 51 1.69 4.53 17.05
C SER A 51 1.30 3.08 17.37
N ASP A 52 0.28 2.89 18.22
CA ASP A 52 -0.32 1.58 18.48
C ASP A 52 -1.20 1.11 17.29
N ASP A 53 -1.71 2.05 16.50
CA ASP A 53 -2.51 1.79 15.29
C ASP A 53 -1.60 1.51 14.09
N LEU A 54 -2.01 0.54 13.26
CA LEU A 54 -1.32 0.23 12.02
C LEU A 54 -1.67 1.27 10.93
N PRO A 55 -0.70 1.67 10.09
CA PRO A 55 -0.98 2.55 8.97
C PRO A 55 -1.77 1.82 7.86
N PRO A 56 -2.41 2.57 6.95
CA PRO A 56 -2.84 2.03 5.66
C PRO A 56 -1.69 1.30 4.97
N HIS A 57 -1.97 0.27 4.19
CA HIS A 57 -0.91 -0.58 3.64
C HIS A 57 -1.19 -0.97 2.19
N THR A 58 -0.30 -0.54 1.30
CA THR A 58 -0.17 -1.03 -0.07
C THR A 58 0.99 -2.02 -0.17
N ALA A 59 0.68 -3.28 -0.48
CA ALA A 59 1.67 -4.32 -0.78
C ALA A 59 1.78 -4.54 -2.30
N VAL A 60 2.99 -4.67 -2.81
CA VAL A 60 3.23 -5.10 -4.20
C VAL A 60 3.89 -6.48 -4.17
N ILE A 61 3.31 -7.45 -4.87
CA ILE A 61 3.84 -8.81 -4.95
C ILE A 61 4.28 -9.05 -6.39
N ILE A 62 5.54 -9.46 -6.55
CA ILE A 62 6.07 -9.93 -7.83
C ILE A 62 6.15 -11.45 -7.79
N ASP A 63 5.34 -12.10 -8.62
CA ASP A 63 5.35 -13.54 -8.83
C ASP A 63 6.29 -13.88 -10.00
N LYS A 64 7.55 -14.18 -9.68
CA LYS A 64 8.57 -14.56 -10.66
C LYS A 64 8.42 -16.05 -11.02
N THR A 65 7.57 -16.37 -11.98
CA THR A 65 7.47 -17.74 -12.50
C THR A 65 8.51 -18.04 -13.59
N ASP A 66 8.86 -17.05 -14.43
CA ASP A 66 9.87 -17.17 -15.50
C ASP A 66 10.81 -15.95 -15.56
N GLU A 67 11.85 -16.04 -16.40
CA GLU A 67 12.72 -14.91 -16.75
C GLU A 67 11.93 -13.75 -17.40
N TYR A 68 12.17 -12.53 -16.92
CA TYR A 68 11.62 -11.32 -17.52
C TYR A 68 12.56 -10.75 -18.57
N SER A 69 12.00 -10.38 -19.73
CA SER A 69 12.70 -9.50 -20.67
C SER A 69 12.94 -8.13 -20.05
N GLU A 70 13.95 -7.40 -20.51
CA GLU A 70 14.23 -6.01 -20.07
C GLU A 70 12.98 -5.12 -20.18
N GLN A 71 12.20 -5.27 -21.25
CA GLN A 71 10.96 -4.54 -21.46
C GLN A 71 9.90 -4.85 -20.38
N GLN A 72 9.78 -6.12 -19.97
CA GLN A 72 8.89 -6.49 -18.88
C GLN A 72 9.39 -5.93 -17.54
N ALA A 73 10.69 -5.99 -17.27
CA ALA A 73 11.28 -5.41 -16.07
C ALA A 73 11.00 -3.90 -15.97
N ASP A 74 11.11 -3.16 -17.08
CA ASP A 74 10.78 -1.74 -17.16
C ASP A 74 9.30 -1.46 -16.85
N LEU A 75 8.39 -2.30 -17.39
CA LEU A 75 6.96 -2.19 -17.11
C LEU A 75 6.65 -2.48 -15.64
N ILE A 76 7.25 -3.52 -15.06
CA ILE A 76 7.14 -3.88 -13.64
C ILE A 76 7.61 -2.73 -12.76
N ALA A 77 8.78 -2.17 -13.05
CA ALA A 77 9.31 -1.00 -12.35
C ALA A 77 8.36 0.20 -12.47
N ALA A 78 7.76 0.43 -13.64
CA ALA A 78 6.77 1.49 -13.84
C ALA A 78 5.49 1.25 -13.02
N VAL A 79 5.04 0.00 -12.86
CA VAL A 79 3.93 -0.35 -11.94
C VAL A 79 4.30 0.00 -10.51
N ILE A 80 5.46 -0.44 -10.03
CA ILE A 80 5.90 -0.21 -8.65
C ILE A 80 6.03 1.29 -8.35
N ARG A 81 6.65 2.06 -9.26
CA ARG A 81 6.74 3.53 -9.16
C ARG A 81 5.36 4.18 -9.15
N ARG A 82 4.42 3.68 -9.95
CA ARG A 82 3.03 4.19 -9.96
C ARG A 82 2.32 3.89 -8.63
N SER A 83 2.50 2.70 -8.07
CA SER A 83 1.97 2.34 -6.75
C SER A 83 2.53 3.26 -5.67
N ARG A 84 3.86 3.47 -5.64
CA ARG A 84 4.53 4.44 -4.75
C ARG A 84 3.92 5.84 -4.88
N ASN A 85 3.74 6.33 -6.10
CA ASN A 85 3.29 7.71 -6.33
C ASN A 85 1.84 7.96 -5.86
N ARG A 86 1.06 6.92 -5.58
CA ARG A 86 -0.32 7.02 -5.09
C ARG A 86 -0.43 6.95 -3.56
N LEU A 87 0.67 6.65 -2.87
CA LEU A 87 0.66 6.51 -1.42
C LEU A 87 0.25 7.81 -0.74
N GLU A 88 -0.63 7.69 0.24
CA GLU A 88 -0.92 8.77 1.17
C GLU A 88 0.26 8.97 2.14
N ILE A 89 0.32 10.11 2.83
CA ILE A 89 1.33 10.33 3.88
C ILE A 89 1.07 9.34 5.00
N GLY A 90 2.12 8.67 5.49
CA GLY A 90 2.03 7.67 6.55
C GLY A 90 1.64 6.27 6.06
N GLU A 91 1.15 6.13 4.81
CA GLU A 91 0.83 4.82 4.24
C GLU A 91 2.07 3.96 4.08
N ARG A 92 1.98 2.71 4.51
CA ARG A 92 3.04 1.71 4.38
C ARG A 92 3.05 1.12 2.98
N PHE A 93 4.24 1.02 2.42
CA PHE A 93 4.50 0.36 1.15
C PHE A 93 5.45 -0.80 1.35
N THR A 94 5.03 -2.00 0.96
CA THR A 94 5.88 -3.18 1.03
C THR A 94 6.01 -3.85 -0.32
N LEU A 95 7.25 -4.12 -0.74
CA LEU A 95 7.55 -4.91 -1.94
C LEU A 95 7.91 -6.33 -1.53
N PHE A 96 7.17 -7.30 -2.04
CA PHE A 96 7.42 -8.73 -1.89
C PHE A 96 7.83 -9.34 -3.22
N GLU A 97 8.77 -10.26 -3.13
CA GLU A 97 9.18 -11.12 -4.25
C GLU A 97 8.93 -12.55 -3.79
N LEU A 98 8.17 -13.31 -4.58
CA LEU A 98 7.96 -14.72 -4.32
C LEU A 98 9.20 -15.53 -4.68
N ASP A 99 9.57 -16.47 -3.82
CA ASP A 99 10.62 -17.44 -4.08
C ASP A 99 10.12 -18.61 -4.94
N GLN A 100 11.02 -19.57 -5.22
CA GLN A 100 10.73 -20.74 -6.05
C GLN A 100 9.61 -21.66 -5.51
N PHE A 101 9.21 -21.47 -4.24
CA PHE A 101 8.13 -22.19 -3.57
C PHE A 101 6.89 -21.30 -3.37
N GLY A 102 6.88 -20.11 -3.97
CA GLY A 102 5.84 -19.10 -3.79
C GLY A 102 5.74 -18.53 -2.38
N GLN A 103 6.83 -18.61 -1.61
CA GLN A 103 6.93 -18.01 -0.29
C GLN A 103 7.65 -16.67 -0.39
N PHE A 104 7.47 -15.81 0.62
CA PHE A 104 8.19 -14.55 0.72
C PHE A 104 8.65 -14.32 2.16
N ASP A 105 9.70 -13.52 2.33
CA ASP A 105 10.06 -13.02 3.66
C ASP A 105 8.97 -12.03 4.12
N PRO A 106 8.32 -12.26 5.28
CA PRO A 106 7.26 -11.38 5.77
C PRO A 106 7.73 -9.94 6.04
N ARG A 107 9.04 -9.68 6.10
CA ARG A 107 9.61 -8.33 6.18
C ARG A 107 9.60 -7.59 4.85
N GLY A 108 9.42 -8.29 3.73
CA GLY A 108 9.52 -7.75 2.38
C GLY A 108 10.97 -7.48 1.94
N ARG A 109 11.16 -7.27 0.64
CA ARG A 109 12.41 -6.74 0.07
C ARG A 109 12.57 -5.24 0.40
N PHE A 110 11.46 -4.54 0.52
CA PHE A 110 11.34 -3.14 0.90
C PHE A 110 10.08 -3.00 1.76
N SER A 111 10.12 -2.28 2.87
CA SER A 111 8.94 -2.02 3.69
C SER A 111 9.09 -0.73 4.49
N LEU A 112 8.59 0.38 3.96
CA LEU A 112 8.67 1.71 4.58
C LEU A 112 7.33 2.43 4.50
N CYS A 113 7.08 3.35 5.45
CA CYS A 113 5.96 4.29 5.35
C CYS A 113 6.35 5.53 4.56
N ASN A 114 5.42 6.09 3.80
CA ASN A 114 5.64 7.31 3.04
C ASN A 114 5.82 8.50 4.01
N PRO A 115 7.03 9.11 4.13
CA PRO A 115 7.26 10.25 5.01
C PRO A 115 6.59 11.56 4.52
N GLY A 116 5.93 11.49 3.36
CA GLY A 116 5.37 12.60 2.62
C GLY A 116 6.35 13.18 1.61
N ARG A 117 5.81 13.85 0.60
CA ARG A 117 6.54 14.49 -0.52
C ARG A 117 6.13 15.95 -0.64
N GLY A 118 6.96 16.78 -1.27
CA GLY A 118 6.82 18.24 -1.24
C GLY A 118 5.46 18.77 -1.73
N ASP A 119 4.82 18.06 -2.67
CA ASP A 119 3.50 18.38 -3.23
C ASP A 119 2.31 17.93 -2.35
N GLN A 120 2.53 16.98 -1.43
CA GLN A 120 1.51 16.52 -0.47
C GLN A 120 1.41 17.43 0.77
N VAL A 121 2.29 18.43 0.88
CA VAL A 121 2.45 19.21 2.11
C VAL A 121 2.22 20.70 1.88
N ASN A 122 1.44 21.33 2.75
CA ASN A 122 1.23 22.76 2.71
C ASN A 122 2.50 23.52 3.16
N ALA A 123 3.08 24.28 2.24
CA ALA A 123 4.30 25.07 2.43
C ALA A 123 4.20 26.16 3.52
N LEU A 124 2.99 26.52 3.96
CA LEU A 124 2.80 27.50 5.03
C LEU A 124 3.24 26.99 6.41
N PHE A 125 3.27 25.66 6.62
CA PHE A 125 3.46 25.06 7.94
C PHE A 125 4.63 24.07 8.02
N ARG A 126 5.17 23.61 6.88
CA ARG A 126 6.31 22.70 6.83
C ARG A 126 7.26 23.12 5.71
N ASN A 127 8.55 22.80 5.84
CA ASN A 127 9.54 23.04 4.79
C ASN A 127 9.45 21.94 3.72
N PRO A 128 8.83 22.20 2.54
CA PRO A 128 8.59 21.15 1.55
C PRO A 128 9.88 20.60 0.96
N ALA A 129 10.93 21.43 0.89
CA ALA A 129 12.23 21.01 0.36
C ALA A 129 12.88 19.94 1.24
N GLN A 130 12.82 20.08 2.58
CA GLN A 130 13.36 19.06 3.50
C GLN A 130 12.56 17.76 3.48
N ILE A 131 11.25 17.84 3.26
CA ILE A 131 10.38 16.66 3.16
C ILE A 131 10.67 15.91 1.85
N GLU A 132 10.79 16.65 0.75
CA GLU A 132 11.17 16.08 -0.55
C GLU A 132 12.56 15.44 -0.52
N GLU A 133 13.55 16.11 0.09
CA GLU A 133 14.89 15.56 0.27
C GLU A 133 14.85 14.25 1.08
N ARG A 134 14.14 14.23 2.21
CA ARG A 134 13.97 13.02 3.02
C ARG A 134 13.27 11.89 2.27
N PHE A 135 12.19 12.19 1.56
CA PHE A 135 11.49 11.22 0.72
C PHE A 135 12.46 10.61 -0.29
N ASN A 136 13.22 11.45 -0.98
CA ASN A 136 14.15 10.99 -2.00
C ASN A 136 15.27 10.12 -1.41
N GLU A 137 15.90 10.56 -0.32
CA GLU A 137 17.02 9.85 0.30
C GLU A 137 16.63 8.57 1.02
N LYS A 138 15.51 8.58 1.76
CA LYS A 138 15.15 7.49 2.68
C LYS A 138 14.14 6.52 2.11
N PHE A 139 13.34 6.94 1.13
CA PHE A 139 12.29 6.11 0.56
C PHE A 139 12.53 5.83 -0.92
N ASN A 140 12.68 6.88 -1.73
CA ASN A 140 12.73 6.76 -3.18
C ASN A 140 13.99 6.05 -3.65
N GLN A 141 15.17 6.53 -3.25
CA GLN A 141 16.45 5.96 -3.69
C GLN A 141 16.58 4.49 -3.28
N PRO A 142 16.31 4.09 -2.01
CA PRO A 142 16.39 2.67 -1.64
C PRO A 142 15.39 1.79 -2.41
N LEU A 143 14.22 2.33 -2.78
CA LEU A 143 13.30 1.59 -3.65
C LEU A 143 13.88 1.44 -5.06
N GLU A 144 14.38 2.51 -5.67
CA GLU A 144 14.97 2.47 -7.02
C GLU A 144 16.16 1.51 -7.08
N ASP A 145 17.03 1.48 -6.06
CA ASP A 145 18.14 0.54 -5.96
C ASP A 145 17.65 -0.92 -6.01
N ILE A 146 16.53 -1.24 -5.33
CA ILE A 146 15.93 -2.58 -5.39
C ILE A 146 15.31 -2.87 -6.76
N LEU A 147 14.81 -1.85 -7.46
CA LEU A 147 14.23 -2.01 -8.79
C LEU A 147 15.30 -2.33 -9.85
N GLU A 148 16.53 -1.87 -9.67
CA GLU A 148 17.66 -2.20 -10.55
C GLU A 148 17.97 -3.70 -10.52
N ASP A 149 17.76 -4.36 -9.38
CA ASP A 149 17.98 -5.80 -9.18
C ASP A 149 16.85 -6.70 -9.75
N LEU A 150 15.76 -6.11 -10.28
CA LEU A 150 14.62 -6.89 -10.77
C LEU A 150 14.94 -7.78 -11.97
N VAL A 151 15.99 -7.45 -12.73
CA VAL A 151 16.43 -8.18 -13.93
C VAL A 151 17.08 -9.52 -13.60
N GLU A 152 17.40 -9.81 -12.33
CA GLU A 152 18.06 -11.07 -11.98
C GLU A 152 17.19 -12.31 -12.27
N PRO A 153 17.72 -13.30 -13.02
CA PRO A 153 17.01 -14.54 -13.37
C PRO A 153 16.72 -15.38 -12.14
N LYS A 154 15.46 -15.79 -11.96
CA LYS A 154 15.05 -16.82 -11.00
C LYS A 154 13.88 -17.60 -11.58
N GLU A 155 14.00 -18.92 -11.68
CA GLU A 155 12.90 -19.80 -12.03
C GLU A 155 12.16 -20.26 -10.77
N ALA A 156 10.83 -20.23 -10.78
CA ALA A 156 9.99 -20.77 -9.72
C ALA A 156 9.07 -21.87 -10.29
N PRO A 157 9.31 -23.16 -9.96
CA PRO A 157 8.49 -24.25 -10.48
C PRO A 157 7.06 -24.27 -9.90
N ASN A 158 6.79 -23.55 -8.81
CA ASN A 158 5.48 -23.45 -8.17
C ASN A 158 5.02 -21.99 -8.09
N SER A 159 3.73 -21.76 -8.28
CA SER A 159 3.08 -20.45 -8.13
C SER A 159 1.79 -20.59 -7.30
N PRO A 160 1.92 -20.74 -5.96
CA PRO A 160 0.81 -20.74 -5.03
C PRO A 160 0.28 -19.30 -4.79
N VAL A 161 -0.31 -18.70 -5.82
CA VAL A 161 -0.76 -17.29 -5.83
C VAL A 161 -1.74 -17.02 -4.70
N LEU A 162 -2.77 -17.87 -4.56
CA LEU A 162 -3.81 -17.67 -3.55
C LEU A 162 -3.26 -17.77 -2.12
N GLU A 163 -2.37 -18.73 -1.87
CA GLU A 163 -1.75 -18.94 -0.57
C GLU A 163 -0.78 -17.81 -0.24
N ALA A 164 -0.07 -17.26 -1.22
CA ALA A 164 0.79 -16.09 -1.03
C ALA A 164 -0.03 -14.87 -0.59
N LEU A 165 -1.14 -14.59 -1.28
CA LEU A 165 -2.07 -13.53 -0.91
C LEU A 165 -2.63 -13.76 0.51
N ALA A 166 -3.12 -14.96 0.79
CA ALA A 166 -3.74 -15.28 2.08
C ALA A 166 -2.74 -15.21 3.24
N ARG A 167 -1.48 -15.62 3.03
CA ARG A 167 -0.38 -15.48 4.00
C ARG A 167 -0.02 -14.02 4.27
N LEU A 168 -0.04 -13.16 3.25
CA LEU A 168 0.17 -11.73 3.45
C LEU A 168 -0.88 -11.16 4.41
N GLY A 169 -2.15 -11.53 4.21
CA GLY A 169 -3.25 -11.15 5.11
C GLY A 169 -3.08 -11.63 6.57
N GLN A 170 -2.21 -12.60 6.84
CA GLN A 170 -1.89 -13.07 8.19
C GLN A 170 -0.69 -12.38 8.82
N THR A 171 0.06 -11.58 8.06
CA THR A 171 1.19 -10.83 8.63
C THR A 171 0.68 -9.74 9.57
N ASP A 172 1.41 -9.46 10.65
CA ASP A 172 0.99 -8.44 11.61
C ASP A 172 0.79 -7.07 10.94
N ALA A 173 1.63 -6.71 9.98
CA ALA A 173 1.61 -5.43 9.28
C ALA A 173 0.48 -5.30 8.25
N PHE A 174 -0.10 -6.39 7.74
CA PHE A 174 -1.16 -6.39 6.72
C PHE A 174 -2.45 -7.11 7.20
N SER A 175 -2.52 -7.44 8.50
CA SER A 175 -3.70 -8.05 9.12
C SER A 175 -4.94 -7.15 9.01
N SER A 176 -6.12 -7.69 9.33
CA SER A 176 -7.38 -6.94 9.38
C SER A 176 -7.39 -5.75 10.35
N ARG A 177 -6.35 -5.55 11.16
CA ARG A 177 -6.13 -4.35 11.99
C ARG A 177 -5.61 -3.16 11.18
N ALA A 178 -4.97 -3.39 10.05
CA ALA A 178 -4.52 -2.32 9.17
C ALA A 178 -5.73 -1.73 8.41
N PRO A 179 -5.93 -0.41 8.43
CA PRO A 179 -6.94 0.24 7.60
C PRO A 179 -6.56 0.12 6.12
N ALA A 180 -7.54 0.24 5.21
CA ALA A 180 -7.33 0.36 3.76
C ALA A 180 -6.18 -0.52 3.20
N ARG A 181 -6.46 -1.80 3.02
CA ARG A 181 -5.47 -2.81 2.59
C ARG A 181 -5.53 -3.00 1.10
N ARG A 182 -4.43 -2.69 0.41
CA ARG A 182 -4.31 -2.84 -1.04
C ARG A 182 -3.17 -3.78 -1.40
N ILE A 183 -3.44 -4.69 -2.33
CA ILE A 183 -2.43 -5.54 -2.95
C ILE A 183 -2.36 -5.20 -4.44
N VAL A 184 -1.16 -5.00 -4.96
CA VAL A 184 -0.89 -5.01 -6.40
C VAL A 184 -0.06 -6.25 -6.70
N ILE A 185 -0.64 -7.25 -7.36
CA ILE A 185 0.08 -8.46 -7.74
C ILE A 185 0.46 -8.40 -9.22
N ILE A 186 1.71 -8.73 -9.52
CA ILE A 186 2.25 -8.86 -10.87
C ILE A 186 2.50 -10.34 -11.08
N SER A 187 1.62 -11.01 -11.83
CA SER A 187 1.62 -12.47 -12.00
C SER A 187 0.92 -12.84 -13.32
N ASP A 188 1.21 -14.03 -13.83
CA ASP A 188 0.41 -14.65 -14.89
C ASP A 188 -0.88 -15.31 -14.36
N MET A 189 -1.08 -15.35 -13.03
CA MET A 189 -2.23 -15.93 -12.35
C MET A 189 -2.44 -17.42 -12.64
N LEU A 190 -1.40 -18.12 -13.10
CA LEU A 190 -1.42 -19.56 -13.35
C LEU A 190 -1.04 -20.31 -12.05
N GLN A 191 -2.02 -20.47 -11.17
CA GLN A 191 -1.91 -21.28 -9.96
C GLN A 191 -1.24 -22.63 -10.24
N ASN A 192 -0.22 -22.91 -9.45
CA ASN A 192 0.40 -24.23 -9.35
C ASN A 192 0.77 -24.51 -7.90
N SER A 193 -0.14 -25.14 -7.17
CA SER A 193 0.07 -25.56 -5.78
C SER A 193 -0.53 -26.95 -5.51
N ASP A 194 -0.42 -27.39 -4.25
CA ASP A 194 -1.08 -28.58 -3.74
C ASP A 194 -2.61 -28.45 -3.65
N VAL A 195 -3.14 -27.22 -3.68
CA VAL A 195 -4.59 -26.96 -3.65
C VAL A 195 -5.21 -27.21 -5.02
N PHE A 196 -4.68 -26.59 -6.06
CA PHE A 196 -5.01 -26.88 -7.45
C PHE A 196 -3.92 -26.40 -8.41
N THR A 197 -3.95 -26.92 -9.63
CA THR A 197 -3.06 -26.51 -10.71
C THR A 197 -3.86 -26.17 -11.96
N ILE A 198 -3.47 -25.11 -12.65
CA ILE A 198 -4.07 -24.71 -13.94
C ILE A 198 -3.34 -25.37 -15.12
N TYR A 199 -2.18 -25.97 -14.88
CA TYR A 199 -1.40 -26.65 -15.91
C TYR A 199 -2.07 -27.98 -16.31
N GLY A 200 -2.19 -28.21 -17.62
CA GLY A 200 -2.68 -29.49 -18.18
C GLY A 200 -3.81 -29.38 -19.21
N GLY A 201 -4.56 -28.27 -19.23
CA GLY A 201 -5.73 -28.10 -20.11
C GLY A 201 -5.44 -27.63 -21.53
N GLY A 202 -4.18 -27.64 -21.99
CA GLY A 202 -3.85 -27.30 -23.39
C GLY A 202 -4.19 -25.85 -23.82
N GLY A 203 -4.35 -24.93 -22.88
CA GLY A 203 -4.80 -23.56 -23.15
C GLY A 203 -6.26 -23.29 -22.77
N SER A 204 -6.96 -24.25 -22.17
CA SER A 204 -8.24 -24.07 -21.49
C SER A 204 -8.15 -24.48 -20.02
N LEU A 205 -9.14 -24.08 -19.21
CA LEU A 205 -9.22 -24.52 -17.81
C LEU A 205 -9.27 -26.07 -17.75
N PRO A 206 -8.54 -26.70 -16.80
CA PRO A 206 -8.67 -28.12 -16.55
C PRO A 206 -10.10 -28.51 -16.19
N ALA A 207 -10.57 -29.66 -16.66
CA ALA A 207 -11.94 -30.13 -16.42
C ALA A 207 -12.18 -30.58 -14.96
N ASP A 208 -11.09 -30.87 -14.25
CA ASP A 208 -11.03 -31.33 -12.86
C ASP A 208 -10.64 -30.21 -11.89
N ILE A 209 -10.65 -28.95 -12.33
CA ILE A 209 -10.47 -27.81 -11.42
C ILE A 209 -11.57 -27.82 -10.35
N PRO A 210 -11.24 -27.67 -9.06
CA PRO A 210 -12.25 -27.52 -8.00
C PRO A 210 -13.16 -26.32 -8.27
N ASP A 211 -14.38 -26.34 -7.75
CA ASP A 211 -15.26 -25.18 -7.83
C ASP A 211 -14.73 -24.02 -6.96
N ALA A 212 -15.03 -22.79 -7.38
CA ALA A 212 -14.52 -21.58 -6.74
C ALA A 212 -14.88 -21.48 -5.25
N ILE A 213 -16.12 -21.84 -4.90
CA ILE A 213 -16.62 -21.85 -3.52
C ILE A 213 -15.81 -22.82 -2.65
N SER A 214 -15.53 -24.03 -3.13
CA SER A 214 -14.70 -25.01 -2.42
C SER A 214 -13.27 -24.53 -2.20
N VAL A 215 -12.69 -23.83 -3.19
CA VAL A 215 -11.37 -23.21 -3.06
C VAL A 215 -11.37 -22.08 -2.03
N ALA A 216 -12.40 -21.23 -2.05
CA ALA A 216 -12.56 -20.15 -1.08
C ALA A 216 -12.75 -20.70 0.35
N ASP A 217 -13.62 -21.70 0.55
CA ASP A 217 -13.84 -22.39 1.82
C ASP A 217 -12.54 -23.04 2.35
N THR A 218 -11.78 -23.69 1.47
CA THR A 218 -10.50 -24.29 1.85
C THR A 218 -9.47 -23.23 2.27
N THR A 219 -9.45 -22.11 1.57
CA THR A 219 -8.62 -20.94 1.90
C THR A 219 -9.01 -20.36 3.26
N MET A 220 -10.30 -20.11 3.49
CA MET A 220 -10.82 -19.57 4.76
C MET A 220 -10.56 -20.52 5.93
N ARG A 221 -10.71 -21.84 5.75
CA ARG A 221 -10.37 -22.82 6.80
C ARG A 221 -8.89 -22.78 7.18
N ARG A 222 -8.00 -22.53 6.21
CA ARG A 222 -6.54 -22.55 6.42
C ARG A 222 -6.01 -21.21 6.91
N PHE A 223 -6.53 -20.11 6.38
CA PHE A 223 -5.98 -18.78 6.58
C PHE A 223 -6.91 -17.81 7.34
N GLY A 224 -8.15 -18.21 7.60
CA GLY A 224 -9.21 -17.35 8.12
C GLY A 224 -9.70 -16.35 7.07
N ASP A 225 -10.40 -15.31 7.53
CA ASP A 225 -10.92 -14.23 6.69
C ASP A 225 -9.82 -13.19 6.36
N SER A 226 -8.57 -13.64 6.17
CA SER A 226 -7.39 -12.77 6.08
C SER A 226 -7.44 -11.81 4.89
N LEU A 227 -8.17 -12.17 3.84
CA LEU A 227 -8.32 -11.39 2.61
C LEU A 227 -9.58 -10.51 2.56
N ASN A 228 -10.50 -10.64 3.52
CA ASN A 228 -11.76 -9.92 3.49
C ASN A 228 -11.58 -8.39 3.52
N GLY A 229 -12.14 -7.68 2.54
CA GLY A 229 -12.02 -6.23 2.42
C GLY A 229 -10.68 -5.73 1.87
N VAL A 230 -9.88 -6.60 1.25
CA VAL A 230 -8.67 -6.22 0.52
C VAL A 230 -9.04 -5.73 -0.89
N GLU A 231 -8.43 -4.61 -1.31
CA GLU A 231 -8.42 -4.17 -2.70
C GLU A 231 -7.27 -4.86 -3.46
N LEU A 232 -7.55 -5.63 -4.50
CA LEU A 232 -6.57 -6.36 -5.29
C LEU A 232 -6.48 -5.82 -6.73
N GLU A 233 -5.36 -5.17 -7.09
CA GLU A 233 -5.04 -4.86 -8.49
C GLU A 233 -4.14 -5.95 -9.07
N ILE A 234 -4.65 -6.70 -10.04
CA ILE A 234 -3.89 -7.71 -10.77
C ILE A 234 -3.27 -7.06 -12.02
N ARG A 235 -1.95 -7.10 -12.11
CA ARG A 235 -1.16 -6.77 -13.31
C ARG A 235 -0.76 -8.06 -14.00
N LEU A 236 -1.64 -8.47 -14.92
CA LEU A 236 -1.55 -9.74 -15.61
C LEU A 236 -0.35 -9.77 -16.56
N ILE A 237 0.51 -10.76 -16.39
CA ILE A 237 1.55 -11.11 -17.36
C ILE A 237 0.95 -12.09 -18.38
N PRO A 238 0.74 -11.67 -19.64
CA PRO A 238 0.15 -12.53 -20.64
C PRO A 238 1.14 -13.61 -21.07
N ARG A 239 0.69 -14.86 -21.10
CA ARG A 239 1.45 -15.99 -21.65
C ARG A 239 0.87 -16.35 -23.00
N ALA A 240 1.67 -16.34 -24.06
CA ALA A 240 1.19 -16.57 -25.43
C ALA A 240 0.33 -17.84 -25.59
N ARG A 241 0.65 -18.91 -24.84
CA ARG A 241 -0.10 -20.18 -24.85
C ARG A 241 -1.45 -20.11 -24.11
N TYR A 242 -1.59 -19.20 -23.15
CA TYR A 242 -2.71 -19.16 -22.20
C TYR A 242 -3.50 -17.86 -22.25
N VAL A 243 -3.13 -16.88 -23.08
CA VAL A 243 -3.67 -15.51 -23.05
C VAL A 243 -5.20 -15.46 -23.16
N ASP A 244 -5.79 -16.27 -24.05
CA ASP A 244 -7.25 -16.31 -24.23
C ASP A 244 -7.96 -16.86 -23.00
N MET A 245 -7.36 -17.88 -22.36
CA MET A 245 -7.85 -18.43 -21.10
C MET A 245 -7.69 -17.45 -19.94
N GLN A 246 -6.50 -16.83 -19.81
CA GLN A 246 -6.20 -15.84 -18.78
C GLN A 246 -7.16 -14.66 -18.81
N ARG A 247 -7.57 -14.21 -20.01
CA ARG A 247 -8.48 -13.07 -20.20
C ARG A 247 -9.96 -13.46 -20.24
N GLY A 248 -10.27 -14.74 -20.27
CA GLY A 248 -11.63 -15.27 -20.29
C GLY A 248 -11.88 -16.15 -19.07
N ALA A 249 -12.01 -17.46 -19.31
CA ALA A 249 -12.48 -18.41 -18.30
C ALA A 249 -11.66 -18.41 -16.99
N LEU A 250 -10.34 -18.23 -17.05
CA LEU A 250 -9.52 -18.18 -15.83
C LEU A 250 -9.75 -16.90 -15.04
N LYS A 251 -9.93 -15.76 -15.71
CA LYS A 251 -10.30 -14.51 -15.04
C LYS A 251 -11.66 -14.67 -14.35
N ASP A 252 -12.65 -15.19 -15.07
CA ASP A 252 -14.00 -15.40 -14.51
C ASP A 252 -13.97 -16.32 -13.27
N TYR A 253 -13.16 -17.38 -13.33
CA TYR A 253 -12.94 -18.29 -12.19
C TYR A 253 -12.29 -17.59 -11.00
N TRP A 254 -11.25 -16.79 -11.23
CA TRP A 254 -10.61 -16.02 -10.16
C TRP A 254 -11.53 -14.96 -9.58
N ASP A 255 -12.33 -14.27 -10.41
CA ASP A 255 -13.32 -13.29 -9.95
C ASP A 255 -14.32 -13.95 -8.98
N GLU A 256 -14.78 -15.17 -9.28
CA GLU A 256 -15.66 -15.94 -8.36
C GLU A 256 -14.94 -16.32 -7.05
N VAL A 257 -13.70 -16.81 -7.12
CA VAL A 257 -12.91 -17.13 -5.91
C VAL A 257 -12.70 -15.90 -5.04
N PHE A 258 -12.38 -14.75 -5.64
CA PHE A 258 -12.12 -13.51 -4.92
C PHE A 258 -13.38 -12.87 -4.33
N ASP A 259 -14.52 -12.96 -5.02
CA ASP A 259 -15.82 -12.50 -4.49
C ASP A 259 -16.20 -13.28 -3.22
N GLU A 260 -16.05 -14.61 -3.24
CA GLU A 260 -16.29 -15.48 -2.07
C GLU A 260 -15.32 -15.18 -0.89
N LEU A 261 -14.12 -14.69 -1.17
CA LEU A 261 -13.15 -14.26 -0.16
C LEU A 261 -13.36 -12.81 0.30
N GLY A 262 -14.32 -12.09 -0.28
CA GLY A 262 -14.61 -10.69 0.01
C GLY A 262 -13.52 -9.72 -0.46
N VAL A 263 -12.84 -10.04 -1.57
CA VAL A 263 -11.78 -9.22 -2.17
C VAL A 263 -12.36 -8.39 -3.32
N ASP A 264 -12.06 -7.09 -3.35
CA ASP A 264 -12.41 -6.23 -4.48
C ASP A 264 -11.31 -6.26 -5.53
N VAL A 265 -11.54 -6.94 -6.65
CA VAL A 265 -10.52 -7.23 -7.66
C VAL A 265 -10.64 -6.36 -8.91
N THR A 266 -9.50 -5.85 -9.39
CA THR A 266 -9.38 -5.12 -10.65
C THR A 266 -8.26 -5.70 -11.49
N TRP A 267 -8.55 -5.99 -12.77
CA TRP A 267 -7.58 -6.54 -13.71
C TRP A 267 -7.04 -5.48 -14.67
N ARG A 268 -5.73 -5.50 -14.90
CA ARG A 268 -5.06 -4.77 -15.98
C ARG A 268 -3.93 -5.60 -16.55
N ASP A 269 -3.66 -5.48 -17.84
CA ASP A 269 -2.43 -6.02 -18.40
C ASP A 269 -1.20 -5.30 -17.79
N LEU A 270 -0.06 -5.97 -17.78
CA LEU A 270 1.23 -5.38 -17.41
C LEU A 270 1.61 -4.22 -18.32
#